data_AF-A8WXA1-F1
#
_entry.id   AF-A8WXA1-F1
#
_cell.length_a   1.000
_cell.length_b   1.000
_cell.length_c   1.000
_cell.angle_alpha   90.00
_cell.angle_beta   90.00
_cell.angle_gamma   90.00
#
_symmetry.space_group_name_H-M   'P 1'
#
loop_
_entity.id
_entity.type
_entity.pdbx_description
1 polymer ?
#
loop_
_entity_poly.entity_id
_entity_poly.type
_entity_poly.pdbx_seq_one_letter_code
_entity_poly.pdbx_strand_id
1 'polypeptide(L)'
;MESALPVQEARPESLLARLLSQPVSPPRPVRRIIVPESDGSRPVRITPVVNNYFPPHDASFNYNEWTKFEINEFLDQLIHDKMLVHAIMCHGITGSALYSCFLHEEMSENFRRTVGYSPGVAMKLRMALGNVHNEFYGV
;
A
#
# COMPACT_ATOMS: atom_id res chain seq x y z
N MET A 1 41.03 16.64 -41.51
CA MET A 1 41.00 16.20 -40.11
C MET A 1 39.68 16.67 -39.54
N GLU A 2 38.71 15.76 -39.50
CA GLU A 2 37.33 16.03 -39.10
C GLU A 2 37.17 15.54 -37.66
N SER A 3 36.90 16.45 -36.73
CA SER A 3 36.75 16.13 -35.31
C SER A 3 35.31 15.69 -35.04
N ALA A 4 35.09 14.39 -34.90
CA ALA A 4 33.82 13.83 -34.45
C ALA A 4 33.61 14.10 -32.95
N LEU A 5 32.51 14.75 -32.60
CA LEU A 5 32.05 14.91 -31.22
C LEU A 5 31.37 13.61 -30.74
N PRO A 6 31.52 13.21 -29.45
CA PRO A 6 30.90 12.00 -28.94
C PRO A 6 29.41 12.24 -28.69
N VAL A 7 28.56 11.38 -29.26
CA VAL A 7 27.14 11.27 -28.95
C VAL A 7 27.02 10.80 -27.49
N GLN A 8 26.53 11.69 -26.62
CA GLN A 8 26.18 11.32 -25.25
C GLN A 8 24.93 10.45 -25.27
N GLU A 9 25.08 9.19 -24.86
CA GLU A 9 23.97 8.30 -24.50
C GLU A 9 23.09 8.95 -23.44
N ALA A 10 21.84 9.23 -23.79
CA ALA A 10 20.83 9.69 -22.86
C ALA A 10 20.49 8.56 -21.86
N ARG A 11 20.88 8.72 -20.60
CA ARG A 11 20.47 7.85 -19.49
C ARG A 11 18.95 7.94 -19.29
N PRO A 12 18.24 6.84 -19.00
CA PRO A 12 16.84 6.92 -18.62
C PRO A 12 16.75 7.61 -17.26
N GLU A 13 16.22 8.83 -17.23
CA GLU A 13 15.91 9.49 -15.97
C GLU A 13 14.90 8.65 -15.19
N SER A 14 15.27 8.30 -13.96
CA SER A 14 14.39 7.62 -13.01
C SER A 14 13.05 8.34 -12.91
N LEU A 15 11.94 7.59 -12.97
CA LEU A 15 10.58 8.11 -12.76
C LEU A 15 10.47 8.93 -11.46
N LEU A 16 11.28 8.60 -10.45
CA LEU A 16 11.40 9.38 -9.22
C LEU A 16 11.97 10.79 -9.47
N ALA A 17 12.99 10.93 -10.32
CA ALA A 17 13.56 12.23 -10.67
C ALA A 17 12.53 13.10 -11.44
N ARG A 18 11.71 12.46 -12.29
CA ARG A 18 10.61 13.13 -12.99
C ARG A 18 9.46 13.52 -12.07
N LEU A 19 9.14 12.76 -11.03
CA LEU A 19 8.13 13.12 -10.04
C LEU A 19 8.59 14.29 -9.15
N LEU A 20 9.87 14.32 -8.81
CA LEU A 20 10.46 15.38 -7.97
C LEU A 20 10.69 16.70 -8.73
N SER A 21 10.85 16.64 -10.05
CA SER A 21 11.09 17.82 -10.89
C SER A 21 9.81 18.51 -11.40
N GLN A 22 8.61 18.02 -11.05
CA GLN A 22 7.38 18.71 -11.45
C GLN A 22 7.18 19.99 -10.64
N PRO A 23 6.86 21.13 -11.29
CA PRO A 23 6.54 22.35 -10.56
C PRO A 23 5.28 22.12 -9.73
N VAL A 24 5.46 22.10 -8.41
CA VAL A 24 4.38 21.99 -7.43
C VAL A 24 3.48 23.21 -7.62
N SER A 25 2.24 23.00 -8.05
CA SER A 25 1.22 24.06 -8.08
C SER A 25 1.12 24.69 -6.69
N PRO A 26 0.90 26.02 -6.59
CA PRO A 26 0.87 26.69 -5.31
C PRO A 26 -0.17 26.02 -4.41
N PRO A 27 0.16 25.75 -3.13
CA PRO A 27 -0.75 25.06 -2.24
C PRO A 27 -2.00 25.93 -2.08
N ARG A 28 -3.17 25.34 -2.35
CA ARG A 28 -4.42 25.90 -1.84
C ARG A 28 -4.27 26.09 -0.33
N PRO A 29 -4.82 27.15 0.28
CA PRO A 29 -4.69 27.40 1.71
C PRO A 29 -5.18 26.17 2.48
N VAL A 30 -4.22 25.39 2.96
CA VAL A 30 -4.44 24.22 3.81
C VAL A 30 -4.87 24.78 5.15
N ARG A 31 -6.13 24.55 5.54
CA ARG A 31 -6.52 24.64 6.94
C ARG A 31 -5.54 23.78 7.70
N ARG A 32 -4.74 24.38 8.60
CA ARG A 32 -3.75 23.67 9.43
C ARG A 32 -4.42 22.41 9.99
N ILE A 33 -4.06 21.26 9.44
CA ILE A 33 -4.28 20.00 10.13
C ILE A 33 -3.19 20.01 11.18
N ILE A 34 -3.61 20.26 12.42
CA ILE A 34 -2.80 19.97 13.58
C ILE A 34 -2.57 18.46 13.50
N VAL A 35 -1.36 18.05 13.13
CA VAL A 35 -0.95 16.66 13.29
C VAL A 35 -0.91 16.43 14.80
N PRO A 36 -1.77 15.57 15.37
CA PRO A 36 -1.62 15.22 16.76
C PRO A 36 -0.27 14.53 16.88
N GLU A 37 0.55 14.95 17.84
CA GLU A 37 1.64 14.13 18.29
C GLU A 37 1.07 12.73 18.59
N SER A 38 1.80 11.69 18.17
CA SER A 38 1.38 10.31 18.35
C SER A 38 1.33 9.97 19.83
N ASP A 39 0.24 10.34 20.50
CA ASP A 39 -0.21 9.72 21.73
C ASP A 39 -0.28 8.22 21.46
N GLY A 40 0.14 7.39 22.41
CA GLY A 40 0.13 5.92 22.31
C GLY A 40 -1.27 5.30 22.18
N SER A 41 -2.21 5.98 21.54
CA SER A 41 -3.55 5.51 21.20
C SER A 41 -3.45 4.37 20.19
N ARG A 42 -3.94 3.21 20.62
CA ARG A 42 -4.13 2.04 19.76
C ARG A 42 -5.00 2.42 18.55
N PRO A 43 -4.73 1.87 17.35
CA PRO A 43 -5.58 2.08 16.18
C PRO A 43 -7.05 1.78 16.48
N VAL A 44 -7.95 2.53 15.84
CA VAL A 44 -9.40 2.41 16.04
C VAL A 44 -9.88 1.03 15.59
N ARG A 45 -10.66 0.35 16.43
CA ARG A 45 -11.30 -0.95 16.18
C ARG A 45 -12.08 -0.95 14.88
N ILE A 46 -11.81 -1.91 14.00
CA ILE A 46 -12.60 -2.15 12.79
C ILE A 46 -13.61 -3.28 13.12
N THR A 47 -14.91 -3.00 13.05
CA THR A 47 -15.93 -4.02 13.29
C THR A 47 -15.88 -5.09 12.18
N PRO A 48 -15.64 -6.37 12.52
CA PRO A 48 -15.57 -7.43 11.51
C PRO A 48 -16.96 -7.70 10.91
N VAL A 49 -17.04 -7.82 9.58
CA VAL A 49 -18.30 -8.10 8.85
C VAL A 49 -18.31 -9.51 8.23
N VAL A 50 -17.18 -10.24 8.22
CA VAL A 50 -17.10 -11.65 7.78
C VAL A 50 -16.18 -12.45 8.72
N ASN A 51 -16.64 -13.63 9.13
CA ASN A 51 -15.93 -14.56 10.00
C ASN A 51 -14.79 -15.30 9.28
N ASN A 52 -13.68 -15.45 9.99
CA ASN A 52 -12.56 -16.38 9.79
C ASN A 52 -11.65 -16.10 8.59
N TYR A 53 -10.77 -15.10 8.72
CA TYR A 53 -9.57 -15.04 7.90
C TYR A 53 -8.33 -15.09 8.79
N PHE A 54 -7.41 -16.00 8.48
CA PHE A 54 -6.17 -16.25 9.23
C PHE A 54 -4.95 -15.79 8.43
N PRO A 55 -3.83 -15.45 9.08
CA PRO A 55 -2.56 -15.17 8.40
C PRO A 55 -2.16 -16.32 7.45
N PRO A 56 -1.41 -16.03 6.37
CA PRO A 56 -0.89 -17.08 5.49
C PRO A 56 0.11 -17.99 6.25
N HIS A 57 0.05 -19.30 6.02
CA HIS A 57 1.06 -20.32 6.41
C HIS A 57 1.84 -20.05 7.72
N ASP A 58 1.15 -20.07 8.86
CA ASP A 58 1.76 -19.90 10.20
C ASP A 58 2.44 -18.53 10.45
N ALA A 59 2.23 -17.55 9.57
CA ALA A 59 2.70 -16.19 9.78
C ALA A 59 2.08 -15.59 11.05
N SER A 60 2.84 -14.73 11.71
CA SER A 60 2.34 -14.01 12.88
C SER A 60 1.20 -13.07 12.49
N PHE A 61 0.32 -12.75 13.44
CA PHE A 61 -0.67 -11.68 13.23
C PHE A 61 -0.01 -10.29 13.11
N ASN A 62 1.26 -10.16 13.51
CA ASN A 62 2.03 -8.94 13.32
C ASN A 62 2.39 -8.77 11.84
N TYR A 63 1.44 -8.25 11.06
CA TYR A 63 1.63 -8.04 9.64
C TYR A 63 2.76 -7.06 9.30
N ASN A 64 3.32 -6.32 10.27
CA ASN A 64 4.51 -5.48 10.06
C ASN A 64 5.78 -6.31 9.81
N GLU A 65 5.81 -7.56 10.28
CA GLU A 65 6.92 -8.50 10.10
C GLU A 65 6.79 -9.31 8.81
N TRP A 66 5.66 -9.21 8.11
CA TRP A 66 5.44 -9.97 6.89
C TRP A 66 6.43 -9.60 5.81
N THR A 67 7.09 -10.64 5.33
CA THR A 67 7.94 -10.63 4.14
C THR A 67 7.09 -10.40 2.89
N LYS A 68 7.76 -10.03 1.79
CA LYS A 68 7.11 -9.93 0.48
C LYS A 68 6.43 -11.24 0.05
N PHE A 69 6.97 -12.37 0.50
CA PHE A 69 6.41 -13.69 0.21
C PHE A 69 5.07 -13.86 0.94
N GLU A 70 5.01 -13.62 2.24
CA GLU A 70 3.77 -13.72 3.02
C GLU A 70 2.71 -12.73 2.55
N ILE A 71 3.09 -11.50 2.17
CA ILE A 71 2.16 -10.53 1.56
C ILE A 71 1.60 -11.05 0.25
N ASN A 72 2.45 -11.63 -0.61
CA ASN A 72 1.99 -12.21 -1.87
C ASN A 72 1.01 -13.37 -1.62
N GLU A 73 1.33 -14.26 -0.70
CA GLU A 73 0.44 -15.38 -0.34
C GLU A 73 -0.90 -14.89 0.23
N PHE A 74 -0.87 -13.88 1.10
CA PHE A 74 -2.09 -13.25 1.62
C PHE A 74 -2.97 -12.70 0.48
N LEU A 75 -2.38 -12.01 -0.49
CA LEU A 75 -3.12 -11.49 -1.65
C LEU A 75 -3.63 -12.62 -2.55
N ASP A 76 -2.83 -13.66 -2.76
CA ASP A 76 -3.16 -14.81 -3.60
C ASP A 76 -4.34 -15.63 -3.07
N GLN A 77 -4.55 -15.66 -1.74
CA GLN A 77 -5.69 -16.30 -1.09
C GLN A 77 -7.00 -15.51 -1.29
N LEU A 78 -6.92 -14.19 -1.43
CA LEU A 78 -8.09 -13.30 -1.50
C LEU A 78 -8.48 -12.94 -2.93
N ILE A 79 -7.51 -12.88 -3.83
CA ILE A 79 -7.64 -12.38 -5.19
C ILE A 79 -7.33 -13.52 -6.16
N HIS A 80 -8.33 -13.90 -6.94
CA HIS A 80 -8.19 -14.97 -7.94
C HIS A 80 -7.42 -14.49 -9.17
N ASP A 81 -7.52 -13.20 -9.49
CA ASP A 81 -6.80 -12.56 -10.59
C ASP A 81 -5.32 -12.38 -10.25
N LYS A 82 -4.47 -13.25 -10.81
CA LYS A 82 -3.02 -13.24 -10.58
C LYS A 82 -2.31 -12.04 -11.20
N MET A 83 -2.88 -11.47 -12.27
CA MET A 83 -2.34 -10.23 -12.84
C MET A 83 -2.59 -9.05 -11.91
N LEU A 84 -3.74 -9.04 -11.23
CA LEU A 84 -4.02 -8.04 -10.21
C LEU A 84 -3.12 -8.20 -8.98
N VAL A 85 -2.91 -9.42 -8.48
CA VAL A 85 -1.95 -9.67 -7.39
C VAL A 85 -0.57 -9.15 -7.76
N HIS A 86 -0.10 -9.47 -8.97
CA HIS A 86 1.17 -8.97 -9.49
C HIS A 86 1.22 -7.44 -9.55
N ALA A 87 0.16 -6.79 -10.05
CA ALA A 87 0.08 -5.33 -10.10
C ALA A 87 0.17 -4.69 -8.71
N ILE A 88 -0.52 -5.25 -7.72
CA ILE A 88 -0.43 -4.81 -6.31
C ILE A 88 1.01 -4.96 -5.81
N MET A 89 1.64 -6.12 -6.03
CA MET A 89 3.00 -6.40 -5.57
C MET A 89 4.07 -5.51 -6.23
N CYS A 90 3.86 -5.07 -7.47
CA CYS A 90 4.75 -4.13 -8.18
C CYS A 90 4.85 -2.76 -7.51
N HIS A 91 3.91 -2.39 -6.63
CA HIS A 91 4.00 -1.17 -5.82
C HIS A 91 4.92 -1.31 -4.60
N GLY A 92 5.56 -2.47 -4.39
CA GLY A 92 6.58 -2.65 -3.36
C GLY A 92 6.03 -2.56 -1.93
N ILE A 93 4.78 -2.98 -1.73
CA ILE A 93 4.09 -2.93 -0.44
C ILE A 93 4.87 -3.77 0.59
N THR A 94 5.17 -3.15 1.72
CA THR A 94 5.72 -3.80 2.92
C THR A 94 4.62 -4.09 3.92
N GLY A 95 4.91 -4.92 4.92
CA GLY A 95 3.99 -5.21 6.02
C GLY A 95 3.41 -3.95 6.66
N SER A 96 4.29 -3.00 7.00
CA SER A 96 3.90 -1.70 7.56
C SER A 96 3.01 -0.85 6.63
N ALA A 97 3.11 -1.01 5.31
CA ALA A 97 2.29 -0.28 4.35
C ALA A 97 0.87 -0.85 4.22
N LEU A 98 0.62 -2.09 4.66
CA LEU A 98 -0.67 -2.76 4.54
C LEU A 98 -1.80 -1.98 5.22
N TYR A 99 -1.54 -1.34 6.37
CA TYR A 99 -2.52 -0.48 7.04
C TYR A 99 -2.96 0.67 6.12
N SER A 100 -2.01 1.42 5.57
CA SER A 100 -2.29 2.56 4.70
C SER A 100 -2.95 2.13 3.38
N CYS A 101 -2.52 1.02 2.80
CA CYS A 101 -3.01 0.53 1.51
C CYS A 101 -4.41 -0.08 1.58
N PHE A 102 -4.83 -0.64 2.73
CA PHE A 102 -6.06 -1.43 2.80
C PHE A 102 -7.01 -1.04 3.95
N LEU A 103 -6.51 -0.55 5.09
CA LEU A 103 -7.31 -0.22 6.27
C LEU A 103 -7.62 1.28 6.39
N HIS A 104 -6.64 2.14 6.11
CA HIS A 104 -6.85 3.58 6.16
C HIS A 104 -7.77 4.03 5.02
N GLU A 105 -8.94 4.59 5.34
CA GLU A 105 -10.01 4.86 4.37
C GLU A 105 -9.53 5.67 3.15
N GLU A 106 -8.96 6.85 3.39
CA GLU A 106 -8.54 7.76 2.31
C GLU A 106 -7.38 7.18 1.47
N MET A 107 -6.30 6.74 2.12
CA MET A 107 -5.14 6.16 1.43
C MET A 107 -5.47 4.86 0.71
N SER A 108 -6.32 4.00 1.27
CA SER A 108 -6.73 2.76 0.61
C SER A 108 -7.61 3.00 -0.61
N GLU A 109 -8.48 4.01 -0.60
CA GLU A 109 -9.26 4.40 -1.78
C GLU A 109 -8.37 5.01 -2.86
N ASN A 110 -7.39 5.83 -2.49
CA ASN A 110 -6.41 6.34 -3.44
C ASN A 110 -5.59 5.19 -4.05
N PHE A 111 -5.08 4.29 -3.23
CA PHE A 111 -4.32 3.11 -3.66
C PHE A 111 -5.14 2.22 -4.60
N ARG A 112 -6.42 1.97 -4.27
CA ARG A 112 -7.36 1.23 -5.12
C ARG A 112 -7.48 1.85 -6.51
N ARG A 113 -7.63 3.17 -6.60
CA ARG A 113 -7.73 3.89 -7.88
C ARG A 113 -6.43 3.82 -8.67
N THR A 114 -5.28 3.89 -8.00
CA THR A 114 -3.96 3.78 -8.63
C THR A 114 -3.73 2.40 -9.24
N VAL A 115 -4.01 1.33 -8.50
CA VAL A 115 -3.82 -0.05 -8.98
C VAL A 115 -4.94 -0.47 -9.95
N GLY A 116 -6.14 0.06 -9.77
CA GLY A 116 -7.28 -0.20 -10.65
C GLY A 116 -8.12 -1.42 -10.29
N TYR A 117 -8.19 -1.82 -9.02
CA TYR A 117 -9.08 -2.92 -8.59
C TYR A 117 -10.48 -2.46 -8.17
N SER A 118 -11.43 -3.39 -8.24
CA SER A 118 -12.84 -3.12 -7.97
C SER A 118 -13.11 -2.81 -6.48
N PRO A 119 -14.18 -2.06 -6.16
CA PRO A 119 -14.60 -1.86 -4.78
C PRO A 119 -14.85 -3.17 -4.01
N GLY A 120 -15.31 -4.22 -4.69
CA GLY A 120 -15.51 -5.54 -4.08
C GLY A 120 -14.21 -6.20 -3.64
N VAL A 121 -13.13 -6.09 -4.45
CA VAL A 121 -11.80 -6.56 -4.04
C VAL A 121 -11.25 -5.73 -2.88
N ALA A 122 -11.45 -4.41 -2.92
CA ALA A 122 -11.05 -3.51 -1.83
C ALA A 122 -11.70 -3.89 -0.50
N MET A 123 -13.00 -4.18 -0.53
CA MET A 123 -13.73 -4.63 0.65
C MET A 123 -13.17 -5.95 1.19
N LYS A 124 -12.94 -6.96 0.33
CA LYS A 124 -12.35 -8.24 0.75
C LYS A 124 -11.00 -8.05 1.45
N LEU A 125 -10.10 -7.26 0.85
CA LEU A 125 -8.78 -6.97 1.42
C LEU A 125 -8.88 -6.29 2.78
N ARG A 126 -9.73 -5.25 2.88
CA ARG A 126 -9.95 -4.52 4.13
C ARG A 126 -10.49 -5.42 5.24
N MET A 127 -11.41 -6.31 4.90
CA MET A 127 -12.02 -7.21 5.87
C MET A 127 -11.04 -8.29 6.35
N ALA A 128 -10.33 -8.93 5.42
CA ALA A 128 -9.36 -9.97 5.73
C ALA A 128 -8.20 -9.40 6.57
N LEU A 129 -7.62 -8.28 6.14
CA LEU A 129 -6.56 -7.63 6.90
C LEU A 129 -7.07 -7.01 8.20
N GLY A 130 -8.32 -6.52 8.22
CA GLY A 130 -8.96 -5.99 9.43
C GLY A 130 -9.09 -7.04 10.52
N ASN A 131 -9.42 -8.29 10.14
CA ASN A 131 -9.42 -9.42 11.08
C ASN A 131 -8.01 -9.69 11.63
N VAL A 132 -7.00 -9.78 10.77
CA VAL A 132 -5.59 -9.96 11.19
C VAL A 132 -5.13 -8.84 12.12
N HIS A 133 -5.52 -7.59 11.81
CA HIS A 133 -5.21 -6.41 12.60
C HIS A 133 -5.84 -6.46 14.00
N ASN A 134 -7.12 -6.84 14.09
CA ASN A 134 -7.81 -6.96 15.37
C ASN A 134 -7.18 -8.04 16.26
N GLU A 135 -6.82 -9.20 15.68
CA GLU A 135 -6.13 -10.28 16.40
C GLU A 135 -4.75 -9.84 16.91
N PHE A 136 -3.98 -9.10 16.10
CA PHE A 136 -2.67 -8.59 16.52
C PHE A 136 -2.75 -7.59 17.68
N TYR A 137 -3.69 -6.65 17.62
CA TYR A 137 -3.84 -5.63 18.66
C TYR A 137 -4.73 -6.07 19.84
N GLY A 138 -5.30 -7.28 19.78
CA GLY A 138 -6.10 -7.91 20.84
C GLY A 138 -7.37 -7.13 21.19
N VAL A 139 -8.14 -6.72 20.18
CA VAL A 139 -9.31 -5.81 20.33
C VAL A 139 -10.64 -6.50 20.07
#